data_AF-A0A9P6KVW6-F1
#
_entry.id   AF-A0A9P6KVW6-F1
#
_cell.length_a   1.000
_cell.length_b   1.000
_cell.length_c   1.000
_cell.angle_alpha   90.00
_cell.angle_beta   90.00
_cell.angle_gamma   90.00
#
_symmetry.space_group_name_H-M   'P 1'
#
loop_
_entity.id
_entity.type
_entity.pdbx_description
1 polymer ?
#
loop_
_entity_poly.entity_id
_entity_poly.type
_entity_poly.pdbx_seq_one_letter_code
_entity_poly.pdbx_strand_id
1 'polypeptide(L)'
;MGVEEQNEEREILDSIYPDEITDISDTEFRIAIQLEVTNDEEDDSEPPTIILNVRFTPNYPDEAPDLDITQPPNAPKHPYLDIQDDKAVLLSSLTEPITDNLGMQMIFTLVTTLKDSAELLVAERQGAKAALAEIEAQKIEEEENKKFQGEAVTRESFLQWRDEFQKELAEEEQKKKDEQEAEDKKKGRKEEKKLTGRELWERGLVGKIEEDDGEDALAGIKDLKPAVYLGLPTGVVANRVAPINARPTTHDNASCMPGFLQPKLYLQHRVAAIALYRALLSRCSSAQALRDKERTSLYNAIRNKFRQNRKLQSSRQLGLVFKAGYEVLGHLDAVQTPNSKSIDALKTLIPSLPRRIVRSSSRRRTPKPPPDASVRDHGAVLPPEKALLNVRPYAKTTGPRHVPILASANGIPFLRIKKPQPPVLSRVIRQALQRRIDNFHDRILYLNYWIPLSNHEDEWDAILEKDCDFVEKNTRKYGTFDPLWVDEVIIAEQANRTAHDKDLKKTTETVTRMTELIDKERVLAIQEGQKIVRGRKTKPIHDRWLK
;
A
#
# COMPACT_ATOMS: atom_id res chain seq x y z
N MET A 1 -58.41 -7.33 33.59
CA MET A 1 -57.74 -7.45 32.28
C MET A 1 -56.79 -6.27 32.21
N GLY A 2 -56.73 -5.42 31.18
CA GLY A 2 -55.82 -4.26 31.05
C GLY A 2 -54.91 -3.87 32.24
N VAL A 3 -55.46 -3.39 33.36
CA VAL A 3 -54.67 -2.95 34.55
C VAL A 3 -53.75 -4.04 35.14
N GLU A 4 -54.12 -5.32 35.09
CA GLU A 4 -53.24 -6.41 35.55
C GLU A 4 -52.13 -6.68 34.51
N GLU A 5 -52.48 -6.70 33.23
CA GLU A 5 -51.55 -6.87 32.10
C GLU A 5 -50.55 -5.70 31.97
N GLN A 6 -50.97 -4.48 32.29
CA GLN A 6 -50.13 -3.27 32.37
C GLN A 6 -49.08 -3.37 33.48
N ASN A 7 -49.45 -3.90 34.65
CA ASN A 7 -48.53 -4.11 35.76
C ASN A 7 -47.53 -5.24 35.46
N GLU A 8 -47.97 -6.34 34.85
CA GLU A 8 -47.09 -7.42 34.40
C GLU A 8 -46.07 -6.91 33.36
N GLU A 9 -46.49 -6.09 32.40
CA GLU A 9 -45.57 -5.47 31.44
C GLU A 9 -44.61 -4.47 32.12
N ARG A 10 -45.10 -3.70 33.10
CA ARG A 10 -44.28 -2.74 33.87
C ARG A 10 -43.18 -3.47 34.66
N GLU A 11 -43.47 -4.60 35.31
CA GLU A 11 -42.46 -5.44 35.98
C GLU A 11 -41.45 -6.06 34.99
N ILE A 12 -41.91 -6.49 33.81
CA ILE A 12 -41.03 -6.99 32.75
C ILE A 12 -40.08 -5.89 32.26
N LEU A 13 -40.59 -4.67 32.03
CA LEU A 13 -39.79 -3.52 31.60
C LEU A 13 -38.77 -3.09 32.67
N ASP A 14 -39.11 -3.09 33.96
CA ASP A 14 -38.14 -2.86 35.05
C ASP A 14 -37.03 -3.92 35.08
N SER A 15 -37.36 -5.18 34.76
CA SER A 15 -36.36 -6.25 34.70
C SER A 15 -35.47 -6.20 33.44
N ILE A 16 -35.86 -5.46 32.40
CA ILE A 16 -35.10 -5.31 31.15
C ILE A 16 -34.28 -4.01 31.14
N TYR A 17 -34.89 -2.90 31.58
CA TYR A 17 -34.36 -1.53 31.48
C TYR A 17 -34.16 -0.84 32.86
N PRO A 18 -33.56 -1.51 33.88
CA PRO A 18 -33.57 -1.04 35.28
C PRO A 18 -32.85 0.29 35.54
N ASP A 19 -31.89 0.67 34.69
CA ASP A 19 -31.12 1.91 34.78
C ASP A 19 -31.59 2.98 33.77
N GLU A 20 -32.56 2.65 32.89
CA GLU A 20 -32.96 3.46 31.72
C GLU A 20 -34.41 3.94 31.78
N ILE A 21 -35.25 3.35 32.63
CA ILE A 21 -36.66 3.73 32.82
C ILE A 21 -36.81 4.77 33.94
N THR A 22 -37.71 5.74 33.76
CA THR A 22 -38.05 6.73 34.78
C THR A 22 -39.56 6.96 34.84
N ASP A 23 -40.17 6.66 35.99
CA ASP A 23 -41.60 6.87 36.22
C ASP A 23 -41.96 8.35 36.44
N ILE A 24 -43.15 8.74 35.98
CA ILE A 24 -43.79 10.04 36.25
C ILE A 24 -45.06 9.83 37.08
N SER A 25 -45.84 8.82 36.73
CA SER A 25 -47.03 8.34 37.45
C SER A 25 -47.29 6.86 37.14
N ASP A 26 -48.23 6.26 37.86
CA ASP A 26 -48.70 4.88 37.66
C ASP A 26 -49.18 4.59 36.22
N THR A 27 -49.41 5.62 35.39
CA THR A 27 -49.85 5.51 33.99
C THR A 27 -48.90 6.18 32.98
N GLU A 28 -47.83 6.85 33.41
CA GLU A 28 -46.89 7.59 32.56
C GLU A 28 -45.44 7.35 32.98
N PHE A 29 -44.62 6.87 32.05
CA PHE A 29 -43.19 6.64 32.27
C PHE A 29 -42.38 7.02 31.02
N ARG A 30 -41.05 7.05 31.16
CA ARG A 30 -40.11 7.31 30.06
C ARG A 30 -39.06 6.22 30.00
N ILE A 31 -38.64 5.85 28.80
CA ILE A 31 -37.50 4.96 28.55
C ILE A 31 -36.42 5.77 27.80
N ALA A 32 -35.21 5.82 28.35
CA ALA A 32 -34.05 6.48 27.78
C ALA A 32 -33.21 5.49 26.95
N ILE A 33 -33.51 5.42 25.65
CA ILE A 33 -32.96 4.47 24.68
C ILE A 33 -31.60 5.00 24.17
N GLN A 34 -30.52 4.30 24.47
CA GLN A 34 -29.17 4.58 23.93
C GLN A 34 -28.98 3.87 22.59
N LEU A 35 -28.61 4.63 21.54
CA LEU A 35 -28.38 4.13 20.19
C LEU A 35 -26.91 3.70 20.01
N GLU A 36 -26.68 2.50 19.48
CA GLU A 36 -25.37 1.89 19.26
C GLU A 36 -24.78 2.25 17.88
N VAL A 37 -24.74 3.56 17.59
CA VAL A 37 -24.16 4.11 16.35
C VAL A 37 -22.66 3.79 16.26
N THR A 38 -22.22 3.27 15.11
CA THR A 38 -20.81 3.18 14.76
C THR A 38 -20.33 4.49 14.15
N ASN A 39 -19.47 5.22 14.85
CA ASN A 39 -18.79 6.40 14.31
C ASN A 39 -17.55 6.01 13.48
N ASP A 40 -17.21 6.86 12.50
CA ASP A 40 -15.93 6.80 11.78
C ASP A 40 -14.75 7.22 12.67
N GLU A 41 -13.50 6.86 12.28
CA GLU A 41 -12.27 7.17 13.05
C GLU A 41 -11.97 8.69 13.22
N GLU A 42 -12.78 9.57 12.63
CA GLU A 42 -12.66 11.04 12.74
C GLU A 42 -13.83 11.72 13.50
N ASP A 43 -14.83 10.97 13.99
CA ASP A 43 -16.03 11.54 14.65
C ASP A 43 -16.13 11.09 16.13
N ASP A 44 -15.59 11.90 17.04
CA ASP A 44 -15.62 11.69 18.51
C ASP A 44 -17.03 11.96 19.14
N SER A 45 -18.11 12.06 18.35
CA SER A 45 -19.47 12.36 18.86
C SER A 45 -19.99 11.29 19.84
N GLU A 46 -20.55 11.71 20.98
CA GLU A 46 -21.21 10.80 21.93
C GLU A 46 -22.48 10.17 21.30
N PRO A 47 -22.78 8.89 21.60
CA PRO A 47 -23.91 8.19 21.00
C PRO A 47 -25.25 8.87 21.34
N PRO A 48 -26.11 9.16 20.35
CA PRO A 48 -27.39 9.82 20.59
C PRO A 48 -28.30 8.97 21.49
N THR A 49 -28.97 9.63 22.44
CA THR A 49 -29.97 9.02 23.34
C THR A 49 -31.35 9.60 23.03
N ILE A 50 -32.34 8.73 22.84
CA ILE A 50 -33.74 9.10 22.60
C ILE A 50 -34.55 8.82 23.86
N ILE A 51 -35.47 9.72 24.23
CA ILE A 51 -36.42 9.50 25.32
C ILE A 51 -37.80 9.25 24.72
N LEU A 52 -38.26 8.01 24.81
CA LEU A 52 -39.65 7.62 24.51
C LEU A 52 -40.50 7.84 25.76
N ASN A 53 -41.47 8.75 25.69
CA ASN A 53 -42.53 8.89 26.69
C ASN A 53 -43.67 7.95 26.30
N VAL A 54 -44.15 7.17 27.26
CA VAL A 54 -45.29 6.25 27.08
C VAL A 54 -46.36 6.60 28.12
N ARG A 55 -47.60 6.77 27.66
CA ARG A 55 -48.79 6.84 28.51
C ARG A 55 -49.71 5.65 28.19
N PHE A 56 -50.08 4.89 29.21
CA PHE A 56 -51.11 3.87 29.09
C PHE A 56 -52.50 4.51 28.88
N THR A 57 -53.23 4.04 27.88
CA THR A 57 -54.66 4.29 27.73
C THR A 57 -55.46 3.35 28.65
N PRO A 58 -56.67 3.72 29.12
CA PRO A 58 -57.42 2.92 30.09
C PRO A 58 -57.87 1.55 29.56
N ASN A 59 -57.84 1.35 28.23
CA ASN A 59 -58.15 0.08 27.58
C ASN A 59 -56.90 -0.65 27.04
N TYR A 60 -55.67 -0.16 27.26
CA TYR A 60 -54.45 -0.87 26.86
C TYR A 60 -54.40 -2.25 27.55
N PRO A 61 -54.09 -3.36 26.85
CA PRO A 61 -53.49 -3.42 25.50
C PRO A 61 -54.46 -3.49 24.30
N ASP A 62 -55.79 -3.46 24.51
CA ASP A 62 -56.78 -3.46 23.41
C ASP A 62 -56.80 -2.14 22.62
N GLU A 63 -56.34 -1.04 23.24
CA GLU A 63 -56.21 0.29 22.65
C GLU A 63 -54.74 0.74 22.66
N ALA A 64 -54.31 1.43 21.60
CA ALA A 64 -52.92 1.88 21.46
C ALA A 64 -52.50 2.84 22.60
N PRO A 65 -51.23 2.83 23.03
CA PRO A 65 -50.71 3.79 24.00
C PRO A 65 -50.46 5.16 23.37
N ASP A 66 -50.51 6.20 24.18
CA ASP A 66 -50.08 7.56 23.81
C ASP A 66 -48.55 7.59 23.81
N LEU A 67 -47.93 7.80 22.64
CA LEU A 67 -46.47 7.79 22.46
C LEU A 67 -45.94 9.18 22.09
N ASP A 68 -44.87 9.65 22.75
CA ASP A 68 -44.19 10.88 22.37
C ASP A 68 -42.66 10.78 22.44
N ILE A 69 -41.97 11.26 21.39
CA ILE A 69 -40.50 11.18 21.27
C ILE A 69 -39.86 12.53 21.65
N THR A 70 -38.86 12.48 22.52
CA THR A 70 -38.14 13.66 23.07
C THR A 70 -36.64 13.41 23.20
N GLN A 71 -35.86 14.49 23.40
CA GLN A 71 -34.41 14.44 23.67
C GLN A 71 -34.09 14.82 25.12
N PRO A 72 -32.97 14.33 25.69
CA PRO A 72 -32.42 14.88 26.92
C PRO A 72 -32.09 16.38 26.74
N PRO A 73 -32.42 17.27 27.71
CA PRO A 73 -32.31 18.73 27.53
C PRO A 73 -30.87 19.28 27.48
N ASN A 74 -29.86 18.41 27.58
CA ASN A 74 -28.43 18.73 27.50
C ASN A 74 -27.68 17.75 26.57
N ALA A 75 -28.39 17.06 25.67
CA ALA A 75 -27.74 16.19 24.67
C ALA A 75 -26.97 17.03 23.63
N PRO A 76 -25.77 16.59 23.20
CA PRO A 76 -25.10 17.20 22.05
C PRO A 76 -25.93 16.96 20.77
N LYS A 77 -25.99 17.95 19.89
CA LYS A 77 -26.65 17.79 18.57
C LYS A 77 -25.81 16.83 17.70
N HIS A 78 -26.34 15.64 17.45
CA HIS A 78 -25.70 14.65 16.61
C HIS A 78 -25.72 15.09 15.13
N PRO A 79 -24.61 14.98 14.36
CA PRO A 79 -24.56 15.50 12.99
C PRO A 79 -25.53 14.84 12.00
N TYR A 80 -26.06 13.66 12.34
CA TYR A 80 -26.88 12.83 11.45
C TYR A 80 -28.30 12.55 11.98
N LEU A 81 -28.69 13.12 13.13
CA LEU A 81 -30.00 12.88 13.76
C LEU A 81 -30.52 14.16 14.43
N ASP A 82 -31.64 14.70 13.97
CA ASP A 82 -32.36 15.78 14.67
C ASP A 82 -33.81 15.39 14.90
N ILE A 83 -34.15 15.15 16.17
CA ILE A 83 -35.43 14.59 16.59
C ILE A 83 -36.57 15.61 16.47
N GLN A 84 -36.33 16.86 16.08
CA GLN A 84 -37.42 17.74 15.63
C GLN A 84 -37.93 17.35 14.23
N ASP A 85 -37.03 17.03 13.32
CA ASP A 85 -37.37 16.65 11.94
C ASP A 85 -37.70 15.14 11.85
N ASP A 86 -36.92 14.31 12.52
CA ASP A 86 -36.99 12.84 12.42
C ASP A 86 -38.18 12.22 13.18
N LYS A 87 -38.73 12.92 14.17
CA LYS A 87 -39.83 12.42 15.02
C LYS A 87 -41.07 11.99 14.24
N ALA A 88 -41.42 12.65 13.15
CA ALA A 88 -42.55 12.25 12.31
C ALA A 88 -42.30 10.89 11.64
N VAL A 89 -41.07 10.64 11.19
CA VAL A 89 -40.65 9.37 10.57
C VAL A 89 -40.59 8.27 11.63
N LEU A 90 -39.95 8.52 12.76
CA LEU A 90 -39.85 7.58 13.88
C LEU A 90 -41.24 7.17 14.39
N LEU A 91 -42.15 8.11 14.63
CA LEU A 91 -43.53 7.81 15.04
C LEU A 91 -44.29 7.01 13.96
N SER A 92 -44.06 7.27 12.67
CA SER A 92 -44.67 6.47 11.59
C SER A 92 -44.15 5.03 11.55
N SER A 93 -42.86 4.80 11.88
CA SER A 93 -42.27 3.46 11.94
C SER A 93 -42.89 2.58 13.02
N LEU A 94 -43.53 3.17 14.03
CA LEU A 94 -44.20 2.46 15.12
C LEU A 94 -45.65 2.06 14.78
N THR A 95 -46.29 2.62 13.74
CA THR A 95 -47.72 2.36 13.51
C THR A 95 -48.01 0.91 13.11
N GLU A 96 -47.10 0.27 12.36
CA GLU A 96 -47.21 -1.14 11.96
C GLU A 96 -46.98 -2.10 13.16
N PRO A 97 -45.90 -1.94 13.97
CA PRO A 97 -45.76 -2.63 15.24
C PRO A 97 -46.96 -2.44 16.21
N ILE A 98 -47.58 -1.27 16.26
CA ILE A 98 -48.81 -1.06 17.06
C ILE A 98 -49.94 -1.94 16.51
N THR A 99 -50.25 -1.87 15.21
CA THR A 99 -51.39 -2.61 14.65
C THR A 99 -51.26 -4.13 14.76
N ASP A 100 -50.03 -4.65 14.67
CA ASP A 100 -49.77 -6.09 14.71
C ASP A 100 -49.81 -6.68 16.15
N ASN A 101 -49.66 -5.84 17.18
CA ASN A 101 -49.59 -6.27 18.59
C ASN A 101 -50.79 -5.78 19.45
N LEU A 102 -51.86 -5.25 18.85
CA LEU A 102 -53.11 -4.92 19.56
C LEU A 102 -53.67 -6.15 20.31
N GLY A 103 -54.07 -5.96 21.57
CA GLY A 103 -54.47 -7.04 22.46
C GLY A 103 -53.29 -7.81 23.09
N MET A 104 -52.06 -7.29 22.99
CA MET A 104 -50.86 -7.85 23.64
C MET A 104 -49.95 -6.74 24.18
N GLN A 105 -49.10 -7.10 25.15
CA GLN A 105 -48.00 -6.27 25.64
C GLN A 105 -47.05 -5.91 24.47
N MET A 106 -46.93 -4.62 24.15
CA MET A 106 -46.26 -4.12 22.94
C MET A 106 -45.13 -3.11 23.19
N ILE A 107 -44.94 -2.60 24.41
CA ILE A 107 -43.97 -1.53 24.67
C ILE A 107 -42.54 -2.00 24.39
N PHE A 108 -42.22 -3.26 24.68
CA PHE A 108 -40.90 -3.83 24.34
C PHE A 108 -40.65 -3.89 22.82
N THR A 109 -41.65 -4.25 22.01
CA THR A 109 -41.50 -4.27 20.54
C THR A 109 -41.43 -2.85 19.97
N LEU A 110 -42.13 -1.89 20.58
CA LEU A 110 -42.04 -0.47 20.21
C LEU A 110 -40.68 0.16 20.56
N VAL A 111 -40.09 -0.18 21.71
CA VAL A 111 -38.75 0.27 22.10
C VAL A 111 -37.68 -0.29 21.16
N THR A 112 -37.75 -1.57 20.80
CA THR A 112 -36.80 -2.19 19.87
C THR A 112 -36.94 -1.65 18.45
N THR A 113 -38.15 -1.52 17.93
CA THR A 113 -38.37 -0.95 16.58
C THR A 113 -38.03 0.54 16.47
N LEU A 114 -38.19 1.34 17.54
CA LEU A 114 -37.68 2.71 17.59
C LEU A 114 -36.14 2.75 17.56
N LYS A 115 -35.47 1.88 18.33
CA LYS A 115 -33.99 1.80 18.34
C LYS A 115 -33.46 1.45 16.95
N ASP A 116 -33.97 0.37 16.36
CA ASP A 116 -33.56 -0.11 15.04
C ASP A 116 -33.80 0.94 13.94
N SER A 117 -34.95 1.64 13.95
CA SER A 117 -35.26 2.66 12.93
C SER A 117 -34.43 3.94 13.11
N ALA A 118 -34.10 4.34 14.33
CA ALA A 118 -33.23 5.49 14.59
C ALA A 118 -31.76 5.22 14.23
N GLU A 119 -31.25 4.01 14.48
CA GLU A 119 -29.91 3.59 14.06
C GLU A 119 -29.81 3.49 12.53
N LEU A 120 -30.85 2.96 11.87
CA LEU A 120 -30.92 2.90 10.40
C LEU A 120 -30.89 4.30 9.76
N LEU A 121 -31.67 5.26 10.26
CA LEU A 121 -31.66 6.64 9.74
C LEU A 121 -30.28 7.31 9.86
N VAL A 122 -29.53 7.02 10.92
CA VAL A 122 -28.14 7.51 11.07
C VAL A 122 -27.22 6.85 10.03
N ALA A 123 -27.29 5.53 9.88
CA ALA A 123 -26.47 4.79 8.92
C ALA A 123 -26.73 5.19 7.46
N GLU A 124 -28.00 5.41 7.07
CA GLU A 124 -28.36 5.91 5.74
C GLU A 124 -27.77 7.30 5.47
N ARG A 125 -27.79 8.21 6.47
CA ARG A 125 -27.26 9.57 6.34
C ARG A 125 -25.73 9.62 6.30
N GLN A 126 -25.06 8.77 7.09
CA GLN A 126 -23.62 8.56 6.98
C GLN A 126 -23.24 8.05 5.58
N GLY A 127 -23.92 7.00 5.10
CA GLY A 127 -23.72 6.44 3.76
C GLY A 127 -23.98 7.44 2.62
N ALA A 128 -25.05 8.24 2.71
CA ALA A 128 -25.35 9.29 1.73
C ALA A 128 -24.28 10.38 1.68
N LYS A 129 -23.75 10.81 2.84
CA LYS A 129 -22.65 11.78 2.92
C LYS A 129 -21.34 11.20 2.35
N ALA A 130 -21.03 9.95 2.65
CA ALA A 130 -19.87 9.25 2.10
C ALA A 130 -19.95 9.13 0.57
N ALA A 131 -21.11 8.73 0.03
CA ALA A 131 -21.33 8.65 -1.41
C ALA A 131 -21.22 10.02 -2.11
N LEU A 132 -21.70 11.11 -1.49
CA LEU A 132 -21.52 12.46 -2.02
C LEU A 132 -20.04 12.89 -2.06
N ALA A 133 -19.27 12.57 -1.02
CA ALA A 133 -17.83 12.83 -0.98
C ALA A 133 -17.06 11.99 -2.01
N GLU A 134 -17.46 10.73 -2.23
CA GLU A 134 -16.88 9.88 -3.28
C GLU A 134 -17.19 10.46 -4.68
N ILE A 135 -18.43 10.89 -4.94
CA ILE A 135 -18.83 11.53 -6.20
C ILE A 135 -18.07 12.86 -6.44
N GLU A 136 -17.76 13.62 -5.39
CA GLU A 136 -16.92 14.83 -5.50
C GLU A 136 -15.46 14.47 -5.80
N ALA A 137 -14.88 13.48 -5.09
CA ALA A 137 -13.53 12.98 -5.35
C ALA A 137 -13.38 12.43 -6.79
N GLN A 138 -14.32 11.60 -7.25
CA GLN A 138 -14.34 11.06 -8.62
C GLN A 138 -14.39 12.17 -9.68
N LYS A 139 -15.13 13.27 -9.45
CA LYS A 139 -15.14 14.43 -10.36
C LYS A 139 -13.82 15.17 -10.39
N ILE A 140 -13.18 15.36 -9.23
CA ILE A 140 -11.85 15.99 -9.14
C ILE A 140 -10.80 15.10 -9.84
N GLU A 141 -10.82 13.79 -9.61
CA GLU A 141 -9.98 12.84 -10.33
C GLU A 141 -10.27 12.83 -11.84
N GLU A 142 -11.52 12.92 -12.26
CA GLU A 142 -11.88 13.07 -13.67
C GLU A 142 -11.32 14.37 -14.28
N GLU A 143 -11.36 15.49 -13.56
CA GLU A 143 -10.83 16.78 -14.03
C GLU A 143 -9.29 16.79 -14.08
N GLU A 144 -8.62 16.20 -13.10
CA GLU A 144 -7.16 15.99 -13.16
C GLU A 144 -6.76 15.02 -14.29
N ASN A 145 -7.54 13.96 -14.51
CA ASN A 145 -7.34 13.03 -15.62
C ASN A 145 -7.59 13.68 -16.98
N LYS A 146 -8.64 14.51 -17.13
CA LYS A 146 -8.91 15.30 -18.36
C LYS A 146 -7.80 16.31 -18.64
N LYS A 147 -7.14 16.83 -17.60
CA LYS A 147 -5.97 17.71 -17.70
C LYS A 147 -4.67 16.96 -18.03
N PHE A 148 -4.59 15.66 -17.74
CA PHE A 148 -3.42 14.81 -18.02
C PHE A 148 -3.55 14.03 -19.34
N GLN A 149 -4.78 13.80 -19.82
CA GLN A 149 -5.06 13.32 -21.17
C GLN A 149 -4.79 14.44 -22.17
N GLY A 150 -3.63 14.39 -22.83
CA GLY A 150 -3.37 15.23 -23.99
C GLY A 150 -4.38 14.97 -25.11
N GLU A 151 -4.71 16.01 -25.88
CA GLU A 151 -5.70 15.94 -26.95
C GLU A 151 -5.35 14.80 -27.93
N ALA A 152 -6.27 13.84 -28.08
CA ALA A 152 -6.06 12.70 -28.96
C ALA A 152 -6.05 13.19 -30.42
N VAL A 153 -4.88 13.14 -31.06
CA VAL A 153 -4.65 13.75 -32.38
C VAL A 153 -5.55 13.10 -33.44
N THR A 154 -6.68 13.75 -33.70
CA THR A 154 -7.63 13.35 -34.74
C THR A 154 -7.00 13.48 -36.12
N ARG A 155 -7.63 12.89 -37.15
CA ARG A 155 -7.17 13.04 -38.54
C ARG A 155 -6.99 14.52 -38.93
N GLU A 156 -7.90 15.37 -38.46
CA GLU A 156 -7.98 16.77 -38.86
C GLU A 156 -6.96 17.62 -38.09
N SER A 157 -6.81 17.37 -36.78
CA SER A 157 -5.69 17.90 -35.97
C SER A 157 -4.33 17.50 -36.54
N PHE A 158 -4.14 16.22 -36.93
CA PHE A 158 -2.89 15.77 -37.55
C PHE A 158 -2.60 16.46 -38.89
N LEU A 159 -3.63 16.71 -39.71
CA LEU A 159 -3.45 17.41 -40.98
C LEU A 159 -3.09 18.88 -40.78
N GLN A 160 -3.75 19.57 -39.83
CA GLN A 160 -3.40 20.94 -39.46
C GLN A 160 -1.96 21.03 -38.96
N TRP A 161 -1.59 20.20 -37.98
CA TRP A 161 -0.23 20.12 -37.45
C TRP A 161 0.81 19.79 -38.53
N ARG A 162 0.52 18.82 -39.42
CA ARG A 162 1.40 18.46 -40.53
C ARG A 162 1.62 19.63 -41.49
N ASP A 163 0.57 20.39 -41.79
CA ASP A 163 0.62 21.48 -42.77
C ASP A 163 1.32 22.71 -42.18
N GLU A 164 1.17 22.95 -40.87
CA GLU A 164 1.99 23.90 -40.10
C GLU A 164 3.47 23.48 -40.05
N PHE A 165 3.77 22.21 -39.76
CA PHE A 165 5.13 21.68 -39.71
C PHE A 165 5.83 21.68 -41.08
N GLN A 166 5.11 21.40 -42.17
CA GLN A 166 5.62 21.54 -43.54
C GLN A 166 5.91 23.01 -43.89
N LYS A 167 5.08 23.95 -43.39
CA LYS A 167 5.33 25.39 -43.56
C LYS A 167 6.55 25.85 -42.76
N GLU A 168 6.72 25.40 -41.52
CA GLU A 168 7.90 25.70 -40.69
C GLU A 168 9.20 25.24 -41.37
N LEU A 169 9.23 23.99 -41.87
CA LEU A 169 10.36 23.46 -42.64
C LEU A 169 10.62 24.25 -43.94
N ALA A 170 9.57 24.63 -44.68
CA ALA A 170 9.72 25.43 -45.90
C ALA A 170 10.27 26.84 -45.61
N GLU A 171 9.83 27.48 -44.52
CA GLU A 171 10.38 28.78 -44.08
C GLU A 171 11.83 28.65 -43.59
N GLU A 172 12.21 27.54 -42.96
CA GLU A 172 13.60 27.29 -42.56
C GLU A 172 14.51 27.00 -43.76
N GLU A 173 14.01 26.26 -44.76
CA GLU A 173 14.73 26.00 -46.00
C GLU A 173 14.89 27.28 -46.85
N GLN A 174 13.87 28.16 -46.88
CA GLN A 174 13.98 29.48 -47.51
C GLN A 174 15.04 30.34 -46.82
N LYS A 175 15.03 30.44 -45.48
CA LYS A 175 16.06 31.17 -44.72
C LYS A 175 17.48 30.65 -45.04
N LYS A 176 17.66 29.34 -45.13
CA LYS A 176 18.94 28.71 -45.50
C LYS A 176 19.35 29.01 -46.96
N LYS A 177 18.40 29.08 -47.90
CA LYS A 177 18.66 29.48 -49.29
C LYS A 177 18.99 30.97 -49.43
N ASP A 178 18.27 31.84 -48.73
CA ASP A 178 18.56 33.28 -48.69
C ASP A 178 19.94 33.57 -48.07
N GLU A 179 20.31 32.83 -47.02
CA GLU A 179 21.63 32.91 -46.38
C GLU A 179 22.75 32.39 -47.30
N GLN A 180 22.53 31.27 -48.00
CA GLN A 180 23.47 30.75 -49.02
C GLN A 180 23.61 31.71 -50.21
N GLU A 181 22.51 32.25 -50.75
CA GLU A 181 22.57 33.27 -51.80
C GLU A 181 23.26 34.55 -51.31
N ALA A 182 23.12 34.92 -50.04
CA ALA A 182 23.84 36.05 -49.44
C ALA A 182 25.34 35.75 -49.23
N GLU A 183 25.73 34.50 -48.99
CA GLU A 183 27.14 34.09 -49.01
C GLU A 183 27.72 34.08 -50.42
N ASP A 184 27.02 33.54 -51.41
CA ASP A 184 27.52 33.43 -52.79
C ASP A 184 27.57 34.81 -53.48
N LYS A 185 26.65 35.73 -53.13
CA LYS A 185 26.76 37.15 -53.52
C LYS A 185 27.92 37.88 -52.83
N LYS A 186 28.43 37.38 -51.69
CA LYS A 186 29.68 37.86 -51.05
C LYS A 186 30.94 37.21 -51.64
N LYS A 187 30.87 35.93 -52.05
CA LYS A 187 31.96 35.19 -52.71
C LYS A 187 32.09 35.58 -54.19
N GLY A 188 32.54 36.81 -54.42
CA GLY A 188 32.55 37.48 -55.72
C GLY A 188 33.08 36.64 -56.90
N ARG A 189 32.19 36.46 -57.89
CA ARG A 189 32.40 35.91 -59.25
C ARG A 189 33.84 36.01 -59.79
N LYS A 190 34.56 34.88 -59.77
CA LYS A 190 35.75 34.64 -60.60
C LYS A 190 35.41 33.70 -61.75
N GLU A 191 35.39 34.22 -62.97
CA GLU A 191 35.25 33.41 -64.18
C GLU A 191 36.64 32.96 -64.68
N GLU A 192 37.07 31.77 -64.25
CA GLU A 192 38.27 31.16 -64.80
C GLU A 192 37.96 30.45 -66.13
N LYS A 193 38.59 30.94 -67.22
CA LYS A 193 38.42 30.38 -68.56
C LYS A 193 39.01 28.97 -68.60
N LYS A 194 38.19 27.98 -68.95
CA LYS A 194 38.65 26.62 -69.22
C LYS A 194 39.57 26.62 -70.46
N LEU A 195 40.85 26.31 -70.27
CA LEU A 195 41.76 26.02 -71.38
C LEU A 195 41.31 24.72 -72.08
N THR A 196 41.69 24.59 -73.35
CA THR A 196 41.34 23.43 -74.18
C THR A 196 42.35 22.30 -74.00
N GLY A 197 41.91 21.05 -74.20
CA GLY A 197 42.73 19.85 -73.94
C GLY A 197 44.03 19.73 -74.76
N ARG A 198 44.23 20.58 -75.76
CA ARG A 198 45.47 20.65 -76.56
C ARG A 198 46.58 21.42 -75.83
N GLU A 199 46.21 22.47 -75.08
CA GLU A 199 47.13 23.32 -74.31
C GLU A 199 47.70 22.59 -73.06
N LEU A 200 47.00 21.54 -72.59
CA LEU A 200 47.49 20.62 -71.56
C LEU A 200 48.55 19.64 -72.08
N TRP A 201 48.54 19.33 -73.38
CA TRP A 201 49.41 18.30 -73.96
C TRP A 201 50.82 18.82 -74.26
N GLU A 202 50.93 20.06 -74.76
CA GLU A 202 52.21 20.70 -75.06
C GLU A 202 53.02 21.08 -73.81
N ARG A 203 52.41 21.02 -72.61
CA ARG A 203 53.07 21.36 -71.33
C ARG A 203 53.68 20.17 -70.57
N GLY A 204 53.79 19.00 -71.21
CA GLY A 204 54.86 18.01 -70.95
C GLY A 204 54.94 17.37 -69.56
N LEU A 205 53.81 17.22 -68.84
CA LEU A 205 53.82 16.77 -67.44
C LEU A 205 53.34 15.31 -67.22
N VAL A 206 53.94 14.36 -67.92
CA VAL A 206 53.80 12.91 -67.66
C VAL A 206 55.15 12.20 -67.82
N GLY A 207 55.84 11.90 -66.71
CA GLY A 207 57.02 11.03 -66.73
C GLY A 207 57.97 11.16 -65.53
N LYS A 208 58.15 10.04 -64.81
CA LYS A 208 59.05 9.80 -63.65
C LYS A 208 58.62 10.47 -62.32
N ILE A 209 58.53 9.82 -61.14
CA ILE A 209 59.16 8.64 -60.48
C ILE A 209 60.32 9.03 -59.54
N GLU A 210 60.41 8.36 -58.36
CA GLU A 210 61.47 8.40 -57.31
C GLU A 210 61.56 9.72 -56.47
N GLU A 211 61.86 9.72 -55.16
CA GLU A 211 61.80 8.70 -54.08
C GLU A 211 61.82 9.38 -52.66
N ASP A 212 61.70 8.57 -51.59
CA ASP A 212 61.83 8.80 -50.12
C ASP A 212 62.53 10.08 -49.58
N ASP A 213 62.16 10.72 -48.45
CA ASP A 213 61.02 10.66 -47.49
C ASP A 213 61.01 12.03 -46.69
N GLY A 214 60.40 12.30 -45.51
CA GLY A 214 59.70 11.50 -44.50
C GLY A 214 59.26 12.28 -43.24
N GLU A 215 58.81 11.53 -42.22
CA GLU A 215 58.41 11.91 -40.83
C GLU A 215 57.68 13.25 -40.55
N ASP A 216 56.37 13.19 -40.20
CA ASP A 216 55.85 13.43 -38.83
C ASP A 216 54.34 13.02 -38.71
N ALA A 217 53.80 13.04 -37.49
CA ALA A 217 52.37 13.14 -37.13
C ALA A 217 51.45 11.92 -37.39
N LEU A 218 51.68 10.90 -36.56
CA LEU A 218 50.80 9.81 -36.10
C LEU A 218 49.25 9.91 -36.26
N ALA A 219 48.66 8.72 -36.47
CA ALA A 219 47.31 8.26 -36.07
C ALA A 219 46.06 8.73 -36.87
N GLY A 220 45.38 7.78 -37.54
CA GLY A 220 44.06 8.03 -38.14
C GLY A 220 43.30 6.90 -38.85
N ILE A 221 43.91 5.73 -39.16
CA ILE A 221 43.23 4.69 -39.97
C ILE A 221 43.33 3.29 -39.35
N LYS A 222 42.21 2.84 -38.77
CA LYS A 222 41.66 1.47 -38.69
C LYS A 222 40.16 1.62 -38.36
N ASP A 223 39.19 1.00 -39.04
CA ASP A 223 39.27 -0.09 -40.02
C ASP A 223 38.41 0.13 -41.28
N LEU A 224 38.80 -0.58 -42.34
CA LEU A 224 38.06 -0.85 -43.58
C LEU A 224 37.42 -2.27 -43.44
N LYS A 225 36.41 -2.76 -44.17
CA LYS A 225 35.84 -2.43 -45.50
C LYS A 225 34.37 -2.99 -45.59
N PRO A 226 33.70 -3.30 -46.74
CA PRO A 226 32.25 -3.09 -46.89
C PRO A 226 31.45 -4.39 -47.21
N ALA A 227 30.18 -4.27 -47.60
CA ALA A 227 29.66 -4.74 -48.91
C ALA A 227 28.14 -4.48 -49.12
N VAL A 228 27.69 -4.61 -50.38
CA VAL A 228 26.29 -4.79 -50.86
C VAL A 228 25.33 -3.58 -50.74
N TYR A 229 24.32 -3.37 -51.60
CA TYR A 229 24.24 -3.31 -53.08
C TYR A 229 22.90 -2.61 -53.45
N LEU A 230 22.71 -2.24 -54.72
CA LEU A 230 21.60 -1.43 -55.25
C LEU A 230 20.19 -2.06 -55.11
N GLY A 231 19.14 -1.23 -54.92
CA GLY A 231 17.74 -1.65 -55.03
C GLY A 231 16.68 -0.57 -54.70
N LEU A 232 16.14 0.10 -55.73
CA LEU A 232 14.93 0.95 -55.69
C LEU A 232 13.84 0.31 -56.58
N PRO A 233 12.55 0.71 -56.52
CA PRO A 233 11.80 1.37 -55.44
C PRO A 233 10.50 0.60 -55.06
N THR A 234 9.79 1.05 -54.02
CA THR A 234 8.35 0.77 -53.84
C THR A 234 7.58 2.07 -53.71
N GLY A 235 6.28 2.07 -54.03
CA GLY A 235 5.45 3.26 -53.86
C GLY A 235 3.95 3.01 -53.95
N VAL A 236 3.23 3.99 -53.38
CA VAL A 236 1.83 4.38 -53.70
C VAL A 236 0.71 3.53 -53.06
N VAL A 237 -0.13 4.22 -52.25
CA VAL A 237 -1.36 3.80 -51.51
C VAL A 237 -1.18 2.63 -50.51
N ALA A 238 -1.26 2.74 -49.18
CA ALA A 238 -1.96 3.60 -48.21
C ALA A 238 -3.44 3.23 -47.92
N ASN A 239 -3.69 2.41 -46.89
CA ASN A 239 -4.59 2.82 -45.79
C ASN A 239 -4.52 1.90 -44.54
N ARG A 240 -4.94 2.53 -43.44
CA ARG A 240 -5.32 2.07 -42.09
C ARG A 240 -5.96 0.67 -42.05
N VAL A 241 -5.87 -0.13 -40.98
CA VAL A 241 -5.77 0.21 -39.53
C VAL A 241 -4.73 -0.68 -38.81
N ALA A 242 -4.08 -0.16 -37.77
CA ALA A 242 -3.16 -0.87 -36.86
C ALA A 242 -3.18 -0.20 -35.46
N PRO A 243 -2.64 -0.79 -34.37
CA PRO A 243 -3.52 -1.36 -33.35
C PRO A 243 -3.56 -0.60 -32.02
N ILE A 244 -4.52 -0.98 -31.16
CA ILE A 244 -4.55 -0.58 -29.75
C ILE A 244 -3.39 -1.30 -29.04
N ASN A 245 -2.36 -0.55 -28.64
CA ASN A 245 -1.19 -1.12 -27.98
C ASN A 245 -1.49 -1.56 -26.55
N ALA A 246 -1.11 -2.80 -26.23
CA ALA A 246 -1.05 -3.30 -24.86
C ALA A 246 -0.18 -2.39 -23.98
N ARG A 247 -0.58 -2.17 -22.72
CA ARG A 247 0.28 -1.53 -21.71
C ARG A 247 1.23 -2.58 -21.12
N PRO A 248 2.56 -2.44 -21.26
CA PRO A 248 3.48 -3.22 -20.44
C PRO A 248 3.30 -2.81 -18.96
N THR A 249 3.09 -3.79 -18.09
CA THR A 249 2.82 -3.63 -16.65
C THR A 249 4.05 -3.16 -15.86
N THR A 250 4.46 -1.93 -16.12
CA THR A 250 5.43 -1.20 -15.29
C THR A 250 4.71 -0.59 -14.09
N HIS A 251 4.75 -1.30 -12.96
CA HIS A 251 4.55 -0.68 -11.65
C HIS A 251 5.69 0.32 -11.39
N ASP A 252 5.49 1.59 -11.78
CA ASP A 252 6.02 2.79 -11.12
C ASP A 252 5.71 4.03 -11.98
N ASN A 253 4.56 4.67 -11.73
CA ASN A 253 4.28 6.12 -11.87
C ASN A 253 2.77 6.40 -11.75
N ALA A 254 2.22 6.28 -10.54
CA ALA A 254 1.03 7.07 -10.20
C ALA A 254 1.45 8.55 -10.13
N SER A 255 0.62 9.47 -10.62
CA SER A 255 0.82 10.93 -10.50
C SER A 255 0.60 11.40 -9.05
N CYS A 256 1.49 10.96 -8.16
CA CYS A 256 1.53 11.39 -6.78
C CYS A 256 2.00 12.86 -6.73
N MET A 257 1.21 13.74 -6.10
CA MET A 257 1.65 15.01 -5.52
C MET A 257 3.10 14.85 -5.03
N PRO A 258 4.10 15.57 -5.59
CA PRO A 258 5.49 15.14 -5.62
C PRO A 258 5.98 14.78 -4.24
N GLY A 259 5.97 13.47 -3.95
CA GLY A 259 5.86 12.99 -2.59
C GLY A 259 6.98 13.53 -1.73
N PHE A 260 6.69 13.86 -0.46
CA PHE A 260 7.70 14.34 0.48
C PHE A 260 8.65 13.19 0.87
N LEU A 261 9.45 12.76 -0.09
CA LEU A 261 10.45 11.73 0.03
C LEU A 261 11.50 12.25 1.00
N GLN A 262 11.56 11.60 2.16
CA GLN A 262 12.56 11.84 3.19
C GLN A 262 13.94 12.04 2.53
N PRO A 263 14.64 13.19 2.68
CA PRO A 263 15.82 13.53 1.87
C PRO A 263 16.95 12.49 1.82
N LYS A 264 16.97 11.55 2.77
CA LYS A 264 17.76 10.30 2.72
C LYS A 264 17.53 9.44 1.45
N LEU A 265 16.44 9.65 0.71
CA LEU A 265 16.00 8.90 -0.47
C LEU A 265 16.45 9.59 -1.77
N TYR A 266 16.22 10.90 -1.91
CA TYR A 266 16.64 11.68 -3.09
C TYR A 266 18.13 11.49 -3.40
N LEU A 267 18.44 11.03 -4.61
CA LEU A 267 19.81 10.71 -5.02
C LEU A 267 20.74 11.93 -4.95
N GLN A 268 20.27 13.10 -5.42
CA GLN A 268 21.00 14.36 -5.38
C GLN A 268 21.44 14.75 -3.96
N HIS A 269 20.51 14.71 -2.99
CA HIS A 269 20.81 14.99 -1.58
C HIS A 269 21.83 14.00 -1.01
N ARG A 270 21.67 12.70 -1.30
CA ARG A 270 22.63 11.66 -0.88
C ARG A 270 24.03 11.93 -1.43
N VAL A 271 24.15 12.26 -2.71
CA VAL A 271 25.44 12.57 -3.36
C VAL A 271 26.08 13.82 -2.75
N ALA A 272 25.33 14.92 -2.61
CA ALA A 272 25.83 16.16 -2.00
C ALA A 272 26.30 15.95 -0.54
N ALA A 273 25.50 15.25 0.28
CA ALA A 273 25.86 14.93 1.65
C ALA A 273 27.11 14.04 1.76
N ILE A 274 27.25 13.05 0.88
CA ILE A 274 28.44 12.16 0.84
C ILE A 274 29.68 12.92 0.34
N ALA A 275 29.53 13.79 -0.66
CA ALA A 275 30.61 14.63 -1.18
C ALA A 275 31.14 15.58 -0.10
N LEU A 276 30.27 16.35 0.55
CA LEU A 276 30.66 17.26 1.64
C LEU A 276 31.27 16.51 2.83
N TYR A 277 30.71 15.35 3.21
CA TYR A 277 31.29 14.51 4.26
C TYR A 277 32.70 14.02 3.91
N ARG A 278 32.93 13.56 2.67
CA ARG A 278 34.26 13.13 2.19
C ARG A 278 35.25 14.30 2.15
N ALA A 279 34.85 15.45 1.62
CA ALA A 279 35.67 16.65 1.57
C ALA A 279 36.10 17.11 2.97
N LEU A 280 35.14 17.27 3.89
CA LEU A 280 35.41 17.68 5.27
C LEU A 280 36.38 16.73 5.98
N LEU A 281 36.20 15.41 5.87
CA LEU A 281 37.11 14.46 6.50
C LEU A 281 38.52 14.48 5.86
N SER A 282 38.61 14.57 4.52
CA SER A 282 39.89 14.64 3.80
C SER A 282 40.69 15.90 4.15
N ARG A 283 40.03 17.06 4.23
CA ARG A 283 40.65 18.32 4.67
C ARG A 283 41.03 18.27 6.15
N CYS A 284 40.22 17.67 7.02
CA CYS A 284 40.60 17.46 8.43
C CYS A 284 41.86 16.59 8.61
N SER A 285 42.09 15.59 7.76
CA SER A 285 43.34 14.81 7.78
C SER A 285 44.55 15.57 7.25
N SER A 286 44.37 16.52 6.32
CA SER A 286 45.47 17.27 5.68
C SER A 286 45.75 18.65 6.32
N ALA A 287 44.93 19.10 7.28
CA ALA A 287 45.11 20.37 8.01
C ALA A 287 46.27 20.32 9.02
N GLN A 288 47.52 20.33 8.52
CA GLN A 288 48.74 20.14 9.32
C GLN A 288 48.98 21.22 10.40
N ALA A 289 48.36 22.40 10.27
CA ALA A 289 48.50 23.50 11.25
C ALA A 289 47.71 23.31 12.56
N LEU A 290 46.82 22.31 12.65
CA LEU A 290 46.11 21.93 13.88
C LEU A 290 46.89 20.83 14.63
N ARG A 291 46.79 20.76 15.96
CA ARG A 291 47.38 19.63 16.73
C ARG A 291 46.59 18.35 16.50
N ASP A 292 47.22 17.17 16.63
CA ASP A 292 46.54 15.88 16.36
C ASP A 292 45.34 15.62 17.27
N LYS A 293 45.39 16.10 18.52
CA LYS A 293 44.27 16.07 19.47
C LYS A 293 43.10 16.96 19.01
N GLU A 294 43.38 18.06 18.33
CA GLU A 294 42.38 18.98 17.76
C GLU A 294 41.80 18.40 16.45
N ARG A 295 42.64 17.86 15.56
CA ARG A 295 42.21 17.15 14.33
C ARG A 295 41.33 15.94 14.62
N THR A 296 41.74 15.07 15.56
CA THR A 296 40.94 13.90 15.96
C THR A 296 39.63 14.31 16.64
N SER A 297 39.62 15.40 17.41
CA SER A 297 38.40 16.00 17.99
C SER A 297 37.44 16.48 16.90
N LEU A 298 37.94 17.22 15.90
CA LEU A 298 37.15 17.74 14.78
C LEU A 298 36.62 16.61 13.87
N TYR A 299 37.46 15.63 13.55
CA TYR A 299 37.10 14.43 12.78
C TYR A 299 35.96 13.64 13.45
N ASN A 300 36.04 13.44 14.78
CA ASN A 300 34.95 12.83 15.55
C ASN A 300 33.70 13.72 15.55
N ALA A 301 33.86 15.04 15.69
CA ALA A 301 32.75 15.98 15.71
C ALA A 301 31.95 15.97 14.40
N ILE A 302 32.62 16.03 13.24
CA ILE A 302 32.01 15.92 11.91
C ILE A 302 31.28 14.57 11.80
N ARG A 303 31.95 13.46 12.11
CA ARG A 303 31.38 12.12 12.02
C ARG A 303 30.14 11.94 12.92
N ASN A 304 30.10 12.58 14.07
CA ASN A 304 28.95 12.54 14.98
C ASN A 304 27.84 13.53 14.59
N LYS A 305 28.16 14.71 14.03
CA LYS A 305 27.17 15.65 13.48
C LYS A 305 26.41 15.04 12.30
N PHE A 306 27.09 14.45 11.31
CA PHE A 306 26.42 13.77 10.19
C PHE A 306 25.53 12.60 10.66
N ARG A 307 25.88 11.91 11.76
CA ARG A 307 25.03 10.87 12.37
C ARG A 307 23.80 11.42 13.10
N GLN A 308 23.93 12.54 13.82
CA GLN A 308 22.79 13.24 14.42
C GLN A 308 21.82 13.72 13.33
N ASN A 309 22.38 14.31 12.27
CA ASN A 309 21.61 14.94 11.20
C ASN A 309 20.91 13.94 10.25
N ARG A 310 21.22 12.63 10.34
CA ARG A 310 20.57 11.57 9.54
C ARG A 310 19.03 11.51 9.68
N LYS A 311 18.48 12.07 10.75
CA LYS A 311 17.03 12.15 10.98
C LYS A 311 16.38 13.48 10.54
N LEU A 312 17.15 14.49 10.12
CA LEU A 312 16.58 15.77 9.68
C LEU A 312 15.89 15.62 8.32
N GLN A 313 14.63 16.04 8.23
CA GLN A 313 13.87 16.03 6.97
C GLN A 313 13.60 17.44 6.41
N SER A 314 13.53 18.47 7.26
CA SER A 314 13.09 19.80 6.81
C SER A 314 14.17 20.50 5.97
N SER A 315 13.77 21.00 4.79
CA SER A 315 14.66 21.65 3.82
C SER A 315 15.42 22.83 4.45
N ARG A 316 14.75 23.69 5.24
CA ARG A 316 15.37 24.83 5.94
C ARG A 316 16.48 24.42 6.90
N GLN A 317 16.29 23.36 7.70
CA GLN A 317 17.34 22.88 8.61
C GLN A 317 18.50 22.24 7.85
N LEU A 318 18.22 21.51 6.76
CA LEU A 318 19.25 20.95 5.89
C LEU A 318 20.09 22.05 5.23
N GLY A 319 19.46 23.11 4.70
CA GLY A 319 20.16 24.26 4.12
C GLY A 319 21.11 24.94 5.11
N LEU A 320 20.65 25.19 6.35
CA LEU A 320 21.50 25.74 7.42
C LEU A 320 22.67 24.80 7.78
N VAL A 321 22.43 23.49 7.83
CA VAL A 321 23.47 22.47 8.09
C VAL A 321 24.49 22.37 6.96
N PHE A 322 24.05 22.43 5.70
CA PHE A 322 24.94 22.47 4.54
C PHE A 322 25.77 23.74 4.54
N LYS A 323 25.16 24.91 4.77
CA LYS A 323 25.88 26.19 4.82
C LYS A 323 26.99 26.17 5.88
N ALA A 324 26.68 25.77 7.12
CA ALA A 324 27.67 25.61 8.19
C ALA A 324 28.75 24.57 7.85
N GLY A 325 28.41 23.52 7.09
CA GLY A 325 29.37 22.54 6.59
C GLY A 325 30.33 23.11 5.54
N TYR A 326 29.84 23.95 4.61
CA TYR A 326 30.68 24.64 3.62
C TYR A 326 31.50 25.78 4.26
N GLU A 327 30.97 26.49 5.26
CA GLU A 327 31.73 27.47 6.05
C GLU A 327 32.93 26.80 6.77
N VAL A 328 32.72 25.65 7.42
CA VAL A 328 33.81 24.85 8.02
C VAL A 328 34.78 24.30 6.98
N LEU A 329 34.29 23.89 5.80
CA LEU A 329 35.15 23.45 4.70
C LEU A 329 36.04 24.60 4.20
N GLY A 330 35.49 25.79 3.99
CA GLY A 330 36.23 26.99 3.59
C GLY A 330 37.29 27.41 4.61
N HIS A 331 37.00 27.28 5.91
CA HIS A 331 38.04 27.47 6.95
C HIS A 331 39.15 26.42 6.87
N LEU A 332 38.83 25.15 6.58
CA LEU A 332 39.82 24.07 6.43
C LEU A 332 40.66 24.19 5.14
N ASP A 333 40.07 24.64 4.04
CA ASP A 333 40.79 24.96 2.80
C ASP A 333 41.71 26.17 3.01
N ALA A 334 41.22 27.23 3.66
CA ALA A 334 42.03 28.39 4.02
C ALA A 334 43.21 28.05 4.97
N VAL A 335 43.10 26.99 5.77
CA VAL A 335 44.18 26.47 6.65
C VAL A 335 45.30 25.76 5.86
N GLN A 336 45.08 25.41 4.59
CA GLN A 336 46.16 24.96 3.70
C GLN A 336 47.04 26.12 3.19
N THR A 337 46.50 27.33 3.20
CA THR A 337 47.25 28.59 2.99
C THR A 337 47.73 29.16 4.34
N PRO A 338 48.75 30.03 4.41
CA PRO A 338 49.26 30.59 5.66
C PRO A 338 48.36 31.68 6.29
N ASN A 339 47.06 31.41 6.44
CA ASN A 339 46.04 32.33 6.94
C ASN A 339 45.71 32.10 8.42
N SER A 340 46.33 32.87 9.32
CA SER A 340 46.14 32.72 10.79
C SER A 340 44.67 32.76 11.22
N LYS A 341 43.88 33.71 10.67
CA LYS A 341 42.49 33.95 11.07
C LYS A 341 41.61 32.69 11.06
N SER A 342 41.75 31.83 10.04
CA SER A 342 40.98 30.56 9.96
C SER A 342 41.50 29.50 10.93
N ILE A 343 42.82 29.45 11.16
CA ILE A 343 43.42 28.56 12.17
C ILE A 343 42.89 28.94 13.57
N ASP A 344 42.84 30.23 13.89
CA ASP A 344 42.44 30.74 15.21
C ASP A 344 40.91 30.66 15.43
N ALA A 345 40.11 30.79 14.36
CA ALA A 345 38.69 30.43 14.37
C ALA A 345 38.47 28.95 14.69
N LEU A 346 39.22 28.03 14.08
CA LEU A 346 39.10 26.59 14.41
C LEU A 346 39.60 26.26 15.84
N LYS A 347 40.66 26.93 16.33
CA LYS A 347 41.14 26.79 17.71
C LYS A 347 40.13 27.27 18.77
N THR A 348 39.25 28.21 18.44
CA THR A 348 38.17 28.68 19.34
C THR A 348 36.87 27.86 19.19
N LEU A 349 36.58 27.35 17.99
CA LEU A 349 35.44 26.46 17.74
C LEU A 349 35.61 25.06 18.35
N ILE A 350 36.78 24.42 18.25
CA ILE A 350 36.96 23.03 18.73
C ILE A 350 36.71 22.88 20.25
N PRO A 351 37.18 23.78 21.14
CA PRO A 351 36.90 23.71 22.57
C PRO A 351 35.46 24.04 22.98
N SER A 352 34.74 24.85 22.20
CA SER A 352 33.34 25.23 22.49
C SER A 352 32.33 24.14 22.07
N LEU A 353 32.74 23.15 21.28
CA LEU A 353 31.89 22.01 20.92
C LEU A 353 31.61 21.09 22.12
N PRO A 354 30.36 20.64 22.33
CA PRO A 354 30.00 19.83 23.49
C PRO A 354 30.68 18.45 23.45
N ARG A 355 31.21 18.01 24.61
CA ARG A 355 32.01 16.78 24.77
C ARG A 355 31.38 15.50 24.19
N ARG A 356 30.05 15.41 24.10
CA ARG A 356 29.31 14.30 23.47
C ARG A 356 29.59 14.17 21.96
N ILE A 357 29.85 15.29 21.28
CA ILE A 357 30.10 15.35 19.82
C ILE A 357 31.58 15.10 19.52
N VAL A 358 32.49 15.61 20.35
CA VAL A 358 33.95 15.47 20.20
C VAL A 358 34.48 14.06 20.48
N ARG A 359 33.81 13.28 21.33
CA ARG A 359 34.24 11.90 21.66
C ARG A 359 33.97 10.92 20.50
N SER A 360 34.92 10.03 20.23
CA SER A 360 34.71 8.92 19.29
C SER A 360 33.57 8.01 19.77
N SER A 361 32.69 7.60 18.86
CA SER A 361 31.51 6.80 19.23
C SER A 361 31.85 5.31 19.40
N SER A 362 32.80 4.97 20.29
CA SER A 362 33.20 3.58 20.54
C SER A 362 32.18 2.81 21.39
N ARG A 363 30.95 2.70 20.86
CA ARG A 363 30.23 1.42 20.90
C ARG A 363 30.50 0.72 19.56
N ARG A 364 31.67 0.08 19.44
CA ARG A 364 31.69 -1.19 18.69
C ARG A 364 30.58 -2.01 19.33
N ARG A 365 29.56 -2.42 18.55
CA ARG A 365 28.84 -3.63 18.91
C ARG A 365 29.91 -4.70 19.01
N THR A 366 30.06 -5.32 20.17
CA THR A 366 30.71 -6.64 20.21
C THR A 366 29.98 -7.50 19.18
N PRO A 367 30.68 -8.35 18.41
CA PRO A 367 30.01 -9.47 17.76
C PRO A 367 29.15 -10.14 18.84
N LYS A 368 27.89 -10.48 18.53
CA LYS A 368 27.19 -11.42 19.40
C LYS A 368 28.08 -12.67 19.47
N PRO A 369 28.29 -13.28 20.65
CA PRO A 369 28.95 -14.58 20.67
C PRO A 369 28.20 -15.51 19.71
N PRO A 370 28.91 -16.41 19.01
CA PRO A 370 28.25 -17.41 18.17
C PRO A 370 27.20 -18.14 19.01
N PRO A 371 26.02 -18.47 18.45
CA PRO A 371 24.98 -19.15 19.21
C PRO A 371 25.56 -20.46 19.76
N ASP A 372 25.47 -20.62 21.08
CA ASP A 372 26.04 -21.75 21.80
C ASP A 372 25.39 -23.06 21.31
N ALA A 373 26.19 -23.96 20.76
CA ALA A 373 25.73 -25.22 20.18
C ALA A 373 25.08 -26.17 21.21
N SER A 374 25.25 -25.92 22.50
CA SER A 374 24.54 -26.64 23.57
C SER A 374 23.08 -26.20 23.75
N VAL A 375 22.67 -25.06 23.17
CA VAL A 375 21.26 -24.62 23.10
C VAL A 375 20.53 -25.52 22.11
N ARG A 376 20.06 -26.67 22.62
CA ARG A 376 19.23 -27.67 21.92
C ARG A 376 18.28 -26.99 20.95
N ASP A 377 18.45 -27.25 19.66
CA ASP A 377 17.78 -26.46 18.60
C ASP A 377 16.26 -26.42 18.81
N HIS A 378 15.80 -25.30 19.37
CA HIS A 378 14.39 -25.03 19.62
C HIS A 378 13.59 -24.85 18.32
N GLY A 379 14.27 -24.85 17.17
CA GLY A 379 13.76 -24.87 15.80
C GLY A 379 13.52 -26.26 15.21
N ALA A 380 13.98 -27.34 15.86
CA ALA A 380 13.80 -28.70 15.37
C ALA A 380 12.33 -29.15 15.41
N VAL A 381 11.85 -29.76 14.32
CA VAL A 381 10.52 -30.38 14.27
C VAL A 381 10.59 -31.73 14.98
N LEU A 382 9.65 -31.98 15.89
CA LEU A 382 9.57 -33.27 16.58
C LEU A 382 9.23 -34.40 15.59
N PRO A 383 9.80 -35.60 15.72
CA PRO A 383 9.37 -36.78 14.95
C PRO A 383 7.86 -37.01 15.05
N PRO A 384 7.20 -37.58 14.03
CA PRO A 384 5.73 -37.70 13.98
C PRO A 384 5.16 -38.53 15.14
N GLU A 385 5.86 -39.55 15.61
CA GLU A 385 5.54 -40.32 16.84
C GLU A 385 5.44 -39.43 18.08
N LYS A 386 6.24 -38.37 18.14
CA LYS A 386 6.36 -37.43 19.25
C LYS A 386 5.50 -36.17 19.05
N ALA A 387 4.62 -36.17 18.05
CA ALA A 387 3.68 -35.09 17.81
C ALA A 387 2.64 -34.99 18.95
N LEU A 388 2.29 -33.77 19.34
CA LEU A 388 1.47 -33.50 20.54
C LEU A 388 0.08 -34.13 20.50
N LEU A 389 -0.50 -34.35 19.31
CA LEU A 389 -1.81 -35.01 19.13
C LEU A 389 -1.74 -36.53 19.23
N ASN A 390 -0.55 -37.12 19.06
CA ASN A 390 -0.35 -38.58 19.06
C ASN A 390 0.04 -39.10 20.46
N VAL A 391 0.67 -38.25 21.28
CA VAL A 391 1.21 -38.61 22.61
C VAL A 391 0.27 -38.23 23.77
N ARG A 392 -0.73 -37.37 23.54
CA ARG A 392 -1.72 -36.97 24.54
C ARG A 392 -3.10 -37.61 24.27
N PRO A 393 -3.92 -37.87 25.31
CA PRO A 393 -3.70 -37.55 26.72
C PRO A 393 -2.63 -38.44 27.38
N TYR A 394 -1.88 -37.88 28.33
CA TYR A 394 -0.92 -38.67 29.12
C TYR A 394 -1.65 -39.57 30.12
N ALA A 395 -1.24 -40.84 30.24
CA ALA A 395 -1.83 -41.79 31.18
C ALA A 395 -1.52 -41.47 32.66
N LYS A 396 -0.35 -40.86 32.94
CA LYS A 396 0.04 -40.33 34.25
C LYS A 396 0.76 -39.00 34.04
N THR A 397 0.54 -38.04 34.94
CA THR A 397 1.18 -36.71 34.88
C THR A 397 1.95 -36.42 36.17
N THR A 398 3.05 -35.65 36.08
CA THR A 398 3.90 -35.25 37.20
C THR A 398 3.49 -33.86 37.68
N GLY A 399 2.56 -33.82 38.64
CA GLY A 399 1.87 -32.60 39.08
C GLY A 399 0.48 -32.46 38.44
N PRO A 400 -0.18 -31.29 38.54
CA PRO A 400 -1.54 -31.11 38.04
C PRO A 400 -1.61 -31.17 36.50
N ARG A 401 -2.63 -31.85 35.97
CA ARG A 401 -2.90 -32.04 34.55
C ARG A 401 -3.40 -30.75 33.90
N HIS A 402 -2.46 -30.05 33.26
CA HIS A 402 -2.80 -28.88 32.46
C HIS A 402 -3.49 -29.28 31.15
N VAL A 403 -4.82 -29.19 31.15
CA VAL A 403 -5.68 -29.27 29.95
C VAL A 403 -5.23 -28.21 28.92
N PRO A 404 -4.97 -28.56 27.65
CA PRO A 404 -4.64 -27.58 26.61
C PRO A 404 -5.80 -26.63 26.29
N ILE A 405 -5.51 -25.41 25.85
CA ILE A 405 -6.53 -24.47 25.35
C ILE A 405 -6.47 -24.44 23.83
N LEU A 406 -7.55 -24.80 23.14
CA LEU A 406 -7.71 -24.57 21.71
C LEU A 406 -7.76 -23.05 21.46
N ALA A 407 -7.00 -22.59 20.48
CA ALA A 407 -6.98 -21.20 20.03
C ALA A 407 -6.84 -21.16 18.50
N SER A 408 -7.38 -20.12 17.88
CA SER A 408 -7.15 -19.81 16.47
C SER A 408 -6.13 -18.67 16.33
N ALA A 409 -5.45 -18.63 15.19
CA ALA A 409 -4.75 -17.47 14.67
C ALA A 409 -5.10 -17.34 13.19
N ASN A 410 -5.89 -16.31 12.83
CA ASN A 410 -6.38 -16.05 11.47
C ASN A 410 -6.90 -17.32 10.76
N GLY A 411 -7.80 -18.04 11.45
CA GLY A 411 -8.39 -19.29 10.94
C GLY A 411 -7.53 -20.55 11.07
N ILE A 412 -6.32 -20.49 11.64
CA ILE A 412 -5.46 -21.67 11.90
C ILE A 412 -5.63 -22.14 13.35
N PRO A 413 -6.12 -23.36 13.61
CA PRO A 413 -6.30 -23.90 14.95
C PRO A 413 -4.99 -24.44 15.54
N PHE A 414 -4.76 -24.22 16.83
CA PHE A 414 -3.65 -24.80 17.58
C PHE A 414 -3.94 -24.99 19.07
N LEU A 415 -3.29 -25.99 19.68
CA LEU A 415 -3.31 -26.20 21.12
C LEU A 415 -2.26 -25.34 21.83
N ARG A 416 -2.72 -24.41 22.66
CA ARG A 416 -1.87 -23.55 23.50
C ARG A 416 -1.64 -24.20 24.87
N ILE A 417 -0.47 -24.84 25.03
CA ILE A 417 -0.08 -25.58 26.25
C ILE A 417 0.63 -24.68 27.28
N LYS A 418 1.44 -23.71 26.85
CA LYS A 418 2.19 -22.80 27.73
C LYS A 418 2.16 -21.35 27.20
N LYS A 419 2.49 -20.40 28.09
CA LYS A 419 2.85 -19.01 27.76
C LYS A 419 4.28 -18.75 28.26
N PRO A 420 5.17 -18.09 27.49
CA PRO A 420 5.02 -17.70 26.08
C PRO A 420 4.84 -18.91 25.15
N GLN A 421 4.42 -18.66 23.90
CA GLN A 421 4.24 -19.70 22.88
C GLN A 421 5.61 -20.23 22.43
N PRO A 422 5.79 -21.55 22.22
CA PRO A 422 7.06 -22.09 21.74
C PRO A 422 7.39 -21.62 20.30
N PRO A 423 8.66 -21.34 19.98
CA PRO A 423 9.05 -20.68 18.73
C PRO A 423 8.69 -21.48 17.48
N VAL A 424 8.88 -22.81 17.48
CA VAL A 424 8.47 -23.70 16.38
C VAL A 424 6.99 -23.60 16.05
N LEU A 425 6.12 -23.62 17.07
CA LEU A 425 4.68 -23.49 16.85
C LEU A 425 4.34 -22.14 16.21
N SER A 426 4.97 -21.06 16.67
CA SER A 426 4.80 -19.74 16.05
C SER A 426 5.31 -19.70 14.60
N ARG A 427 6.40 -20.43 14.26
CA ARG A 427 6.93 -20.53 12.90
C ARG A 427 6.00 -21.31 11.99
N VAL A 428 5.50 -22.46 12.44
CA VAL A 428 4.55 -23.30 11.69
C VAL A 428 3.24 -22.55 11.43
N ILE A 429 2.70 -21.84 12.43
CA ILE A 429 1.49 -21.01 12.25
C ILE A 429 1.74 -19.91 11.20
N ARG A 430 2.87 -19.20 11.25
CA ARG A 430 3.21 -18.19 10.22
C ARG A 430 3.37 -18.81 8.82
N GLN A 431 3.99 -19.99 8.70
CA GLN A 431 4.15 -20.68 7.41
C GLN A 431 2.82 -21.19 6.84
N ALA A 432 1.92 -21.68 7.68
CA ALA A 432 0.57 -22.07 7.28
C ALA A 432 -0.30 -20.84 6.93
N LEU A 433 -0.12 -19.72 7.64
CA LEU A 433 -0.82 -18.47 7.34
C LEU A 433 -0.36 -17.88 6.01
N GLN A 434 0.94 -17.86 5.75
CA GLN A 434 1.50 -17.42 4.47
C GLN A 434 0.89 -18.24 3.32
N ARG A 435 0.96 -19.57 3.37
CA ARG A 435 0.35 -20.43 2.33
C ARG A 435 -1.15 -20.19 2.11
N ARG A 436 -1.91 -19.90 3.17
CA ARG A 436 -3.35 -19.58 3.04
C ARG A 436 -3.57 -18.23 2.36
N ILE A 437 -2.69 -17.26 2.61
CA ILE A 437 -2.67 -15.95 1.94
C ILE A 437 -2.24 -16.12 0.49
N ASP A 438 -1.16 -16.86 0.22
CA ASP A 438 -0.62 -17.14 -1.11
C ASP A 438 -1.69 -17.81 -1.99
N ASN A 439 -2.28 -18.93 -1.54
CA ASN A 439 -3.37 -19.62 -2.26
C ASN A 439 -4.57 -18.69 -2.53
N PHE A 440 -4.91 -17.79 -1.60
CA PHE A 440 -6.01 -16.84 -1.79
C PHE A 440 -5.66 -15.76 -2.83
N HIS A 441 -4.46 -15.18 -2.75
CA HIS A 441 -3.97 -14.21 -3.75
C HIS A 441 -3.90 -14.83 -5.14
N ASP A 442 -3.35 -16.03 -5.28
CA ASP A 442 -3.30 -16.77 -6.55
C ASP A 442 -4.70 -16.94 -7.15
N ARG A 443 -5.70 -17.30 -6.32
CA ARG A 443 -7.09 -17.46 -6.78
C ARG A 443 -7.71 -16.13 -7.24
N ILE A 444 -7.49 -15.05 -6.50
CA ILE A 444 -7.94 -13.71 -6.90
C ILE A 444 -7.24 -13.26 -8.19
N LEU A 445 -5.95 -13.57 -8.36
CA LEU A 445 -5.19 -13.25 -9.57
C LEU A 445 -5.67 -14.05 -10.79
N TYR A 446 -6.00 -15.33 -10.63
CA TYR A 446 -6.61 -16.12 -11.71
C TYR A 446 -7.97 -15.54 -12.14
N LEU A 447 -8.86 -15.27 -11.18
CA LEU A 447 -10.21 -14.79 -11.47
C LEU A 447 -10.25 -13.36 -12.04
N ASN A 448 -9.47 -12.43 -11.48
CA ASN A 448 -9.57 -11.00 -11.79
C ASN A 448 -8.59 -10.52 -12.87
N TYR A 449 -7.55 -11.29 -13.18
CA TYR A 449 -6.51 -10.88 -14.15
C TYR A 449 -6.27 -11.93 -15.23
N TRP A 450 -5.91 -13.17 -14.87
CA TRP A 450 -5.51 -14.15 -15.89
C TRP A 450 -6.68 -14.63 -16.76
N ILE A 451 -7.85 -14.96 -16.20
CA ILE A 451 -9.00 -15.38 -17.00
C ILE A 451 -9.43 -14.27 -17.99
N PRO A 452 -9.66 -13.01 -17.57
CA PRO A 452 -9.92 -11.91 -18.51
C PRO A 452 -8.85 -11.71 -19.57
N LEU A 453 -7.56 -11.77 -19.20
CA LEU A 453 -6.45 -11.63 -20.15
C LEU A 453 -6.43 -12.77 -21.17
N SER A 454 -6.54 -14.02 -20.72
CA SER A 454 -6.56 -15.19 -21.59
C SER A 454 -7.74 -15.18 -22.56
N ASN A 455 -8.93 -14.72 -22.16
CA ASN A 455 -10.07 -14.56 -23.08
C ASN A 455 -9.68 -13.64 -24.26
N HIS A 456 -8.93 -12.57 -24.00
CA HIS A 456 -8.50 -11.62 -25.03
C HIS A 456 -7.36 -12.15 -25.92
N GLU A 457 -6.48 -13.02 -25.40
CA GLU A 457 -5.50 -13.73 -26.24
C GLU A 457 -6.20 -14.77 -27.13
N ASP A 458 -7.16 -15.54 -26.60
CA ASP A 458 -8.01 -16.47 -27.37
C ASP A 458 -8.86 -15.74 -28.44
N GLU A 459 -9.40 -14.56 -28.13
CA GLU A 459 -10.07 -13.67 -29.10
C GLU A 459 -9.09 -13.17 -30.19
N TRP A 460 -7.82 -12.91 -29.84
CA TRP A 460 -6.81 -12.42 -30.77
C TRP A 460 -6.31 -13.51 -31.71
N ASP A 461 -6.03 -14.71 -31.20
CA ASP A 461 -5.67 -15.88 -32.01
C ASP A 461 -6.80 -16.24 -32.99
N ALA A 462 -8.07 -16.14 -32.58
CA ALA A 462 -9.22 -16.31 -33.47
C ALA A 462 -9.33 -15.23 -34.57
N ILE A 463 -8.86 -14.00 -34.32
CA ILE A 463 -8.75 -12.95 -35.34
C ILE A 463 -7.58 -13.24 -36.29
N LEU A 464 -6.44 -13.74 -35.80
CA LEU A 464 -5.28 -14.09 -36.61
C LEU A 464 -5.54 -15.30 -37.54
N GLU A 465 -6.21 -16.35 -37.06
CA GLU A 465 -6.61 -17.48 -37.90
C GLU A 465 -7.55 -17.03 -39.03
N LYS A 466 -8.50 -16.13 -38.72
CA LYS A 466 -9.56 -15.67 -39.63
C LYS A 466 -9.10 -14.64 -40.67
N ASP A 467 -8.38 -13.60 -40.24
CA ASP A 467 -8.12 -12.40 -41.06
C ASP A 467 -6.69 -12.36 -41.64
N CYS A 468 -5.76 -13.22 -41.18
CA CYS A 468 -4.36 -13.21 -41.60
C CYS A 468 -3.85 -14.50 -42.27
N ASP A 469 -4.70 -15.52 -42.47
CA ASP A 469 -4.31 -16.88 -42.90
C ASP A 469 -3.19 -17.50 -42.01
N PHE A 470 -3.02 -17.01 -40.77
CA PHE A 470 -1.96 -17.46 -39.86
C PHE A 470 -2.36 -18.74 -39.14
N VAL A 471 -2.57 -19.80 -39.93
CA VAL A 471 -2.51 -21.17 -39.41
C VAL A 471 -1.05 -21.43 -39.04
N GLU A 472 -0.67 -21.08 -37.81
CA GLU A 472 0.53 -21.65 -37.20
C GLU A 472 0.43 -23.17 -37.36
N LYS A 473 1.51 -23.82 -37.78
CA LYS A 473 1.49 -25.20 -38.25
C LYS A 473 1.31 -26.19 -37.09
N ASN A 474 0.08 -26.19 -36.59
CA ASN A 474 -0.61 -27.07 -35.66
C ASN A 474 0.24 -28.31 -35.42
N THR A 475 0.84 -28.40 -34.23
CA THR A 475 1.78 -29.48 -33.90
C THR A 475 1.02 -30.78 -33.56
N ARG A 476 -0.01 -31.09 -34.36
CA ARG A 476 -0.95 -32.23 -34.31
C ARG A 476 -0.22 -33.55 -34.44
N LYS A 477 0.49 -33.90 -33.38
CA LYS A 477 1.17 -35.17 -33.22
C LYS A 477 0.20 -36.29 -32.83
N TYR A 478 -0.94 -35.94 -32.23
CA TYR A 478 -1.96 -36.87 -31.70
C TYR A 478 -3.43 -36.46 -31.93
N GLY A 479 -3.71 -35.46 -32.77
CA GLY A 479 -5.08 -35.16 -33.24
C GLY A 479 -6.01 -34.44 -32.25
N THR A 480 -5.52 -33.98 -31.10
CA THR A 480 -6.21 -33.02 -30.23
C THR A 480 -6.17 -31.62 -30.86
N PHE A 481 -7.15 -30.78 -30.54
CA PHE A 481 -7.09 -29.33 -30.74
C PHE A 481 -6.03 -28.75 -29.78
N ASP A 482 -5.30 -27.71 -30.19
CA ASP A 482 -4.36 -27.02 -29.28
C ASP A 482 -5.21 -26.26 -28.22
N PRO A 483 -4.90 -26.36 -26.91
CA PRO A 483 -5.79 -25.86 -25.86
C PRO A 483 -5.88 -24.33 -25.84
N LEU A 484 -7.06 -23.81 -25.51
CA LEU A 484 -7.28 -22.37 -25.33
C LEU A 484 -6.47 -21.84 -24.14
N TRP A 485 -6.02 -20.59 -24.22
CA TRP A 485 -5.31 -19.93 -23.12
C TRP A 485 -6.15 -19.92 -21.83
N VAL A 486 -7.47 -19.75 -21.98
CA VAL A 486 -8.44 -19.79 -20.87
C VAL A 486 -8.53 -21.18 -20.21
N ASP A 487 -8.44 -22.28 -20.97
CA ASP A 487 -8.60 -23.64 -20.43
C ASP A 487 -7.49 -23.97 -19.41
N GLU A 488 -6.23 -23.67 -19.73
CA GLU A 488 -5.09 -23.89 -18.82
C GLU A 488 -5.19 -23.02 -17.55
N VAL A 489 -5.67 -21.77 -17.66
CA VAL A 489 -5.91 -20.90 -16.50
C VAL A 489 -7.10 -21.39 -15.65
N ILE A 490 -8.15 -21.91 -16.27
CA ILE A 490 -9.27 -22.55 -15.55
C ILE A 490 -8.81 -23.82 -14.83
N ILE A 491 -7.94 -24.63 -15.45
CA ILE A 491 -7.31 -25.79 -14.80
C ILE A 491 -6.48 -25.34 -13.58
N ALA A 492 -5.78 -24.20 -13.67
CA ALA A 492 -5.04 -23.60 -12.56
C ALA A 492 -5.96 -23.08 -11.42
N GLU A 493 -7.10 -22.44 -11.71
CA GLU A 493 -8.11 -22.07 -10.69
C GLU A 493 -8.63 -23.32 -9.98
N GLN A 494 -9.01 -24.35 -10.73
CA GLN A 494 -9.53 -25.59 -10.17
C GLN A 494 -8.46 -26.31 -9.32
N ALA A 495 -7.20 -26.29 -9.73
CA ALA A 495 -6.10 -26.83 -8.94
C ALA A 495 -5.94 -26.09 -7.61
N ASN A 496 -5.98 -24.75 -7.64
CA ASN A 496 -5.96 -23.90 -6.45
C ASN A 496 -7.18 -24.17 -5.56
N ARG A 497 -8.40 -24.13 -6.11
CA ARG A 497 -9.66 -24.33 -5.37
C ARG A 497 -9.69 -25.68 -4.67
N THR A 498 -9.31 -26.76 -5.36
CA THR A 498 -9.21 -28.07 -4.71
C THR A 498 -8.08 -28.15 -3.68
N ALA A 499 -6.99 -27.37 -3.79
CA ALA A 499 -5.97 -27.26 -2.75
C ALA A 499 -6.53 -26.54 -1.50
N HIS A 500 -7.30 -25.46 -1.69
CA HIS A 500 -8.02 -24.78 -0.61
C HIS A 500 -9.00 -25.72 0.10
N ASP A 501 -9.83 -26.47 -0.64
CA ASP A 501 -10.77 -27.44 -0.08
C ASP A 501 -10.07 -28.57 0.69
N LYS A 502 -8.93 -29.06 0.16
CA LYS A 502 -8.09 -30.07 0.84
C LYS A 502 -7.54 -29.52 2.16
N ASP A 503 -7.13 -28.26 2.22
CA ASP A 503 -6.59 -27.65 3.43
C ASP A 503 -7.68 -27.26 4.44
N LEU A 504 -8.89 -26.89 3.99
CA LEU A 504 -10.07 -26.76 4.85
C LEU A 504 -10.43 -28.10 5.51
N LYS A 505 -10.48 -29.21 4.74
CA LYS A 505 -10.77 -30.56 5.25
C LYS A 505 -9.73 -31.03 6.27
N LYS A 506 -8.43 -30.90 5.96
CA LYS A 506 -7.35 -31.15 6.94
C LYS A 506 -7.49 -30.28 8.20
N THR A 507 -7.98 -29.05 8.06
CA THR A 507 -8.18 -28.12 9.18
C THR A 507 -9.34 -28.58 10.07
N THR A 508 -10.49 -28.94 9.52
CA THR A 508 -11.63 -29.45 10.32
C THR A 508 -11.30 -30.78 10.99
N GLU A 509 -10.67 -31.72 10.29
CA GLU A 509 -10.11 -32.96 10.86
C GLU A 509 -9.10 -32.71 11.98
N THR A 510 -8.38 -31.59 11.93
CA THR A 510 -7.41 -31.21 12.98
C THR A 510 -8.13 -30.56 14.17
N VAL A 511 -9.19 -29.78 13.95
CA VAL A 511 -10.05 -29.23 15.02
C VAL A 511 -10.71 -30.36 15.80
N THR A 512 -11.34 -31.34 15.14
CA THR A 512 -12.05 -32.44 15.82
C THR A 512 -11.11 -33.27 16.70
N ARG A 513 -9.93 -33.63 16.19
CA ARG A 513 -8.88 -34.30 16.99
C ARG A 513 -8.38 -33.43 18.15
N MET A 514 -8.33 -32.10 17.99
CA MET A 514 -7.97 -31.18 19.07
C MET A 514 -9.06 -31.06 20.15
N THR A 515 -10.35 -31.05 19.79
CA THR A 515 -11.46 -31.00 20.75
C THR A 515 -11.58 -32.32 21.50
N GLU A 516 -11.58 -33.45 20.80
CA GLU A 516 -11.56 -34.79 21.41
C GLU A 516 -10.43 -34.95 22.44
N LEU A 517 -9.22 -34.50 22.11
CA LEU A 517 -8.07 -34.56 23.00
C LEU A 517 -8.28 -33.68 24.24
N ILE A 518 -8.83 -32.47 24.07
CA ILE A 518 -9.18 -31.58 25.19
C ILE A 518 -10.22 -32.23 26.09
N ASP A 519 -11.25 -32.87 25.55
CA ASP A 519 -12.30 -33.49 26.34
C ASP A 519 -11.82 -34.77 27.06
N LYS A 520 -10.96 -35.57 26.43
CA LYS A 520 -10.25 -36.68 27.09
C LYS A 520 -9.34 -36.17 28.22
N GLU A 521 -8.61 -35.08 28.03
CA GLU A 521 -7.80 -34.44 29.10
C GLU A 521 -8.68 -33.84 30.22
N ARG A 522 -9.88 -33.30 29.90
CA ARG A 522 -10.84 -32.77 30.88
C ARG A 522 -11.40 -33.88 31.77
N VAL A 523 -11.86 -34.99 31.18
CA VAL A 523 -12.39 -36.15 31.93
C VAL A 523 -11.33 -36.69 32.89
N LEU A 524 -10.09 -36.85 32.42
CA LEU A 524 -8.98 -37.30 33.28
C LEU A 524 -8.64 -36.28 34.38
N ALA A 525 -8.67 -34.97 34.11
CA ALA A 525 -8.44 -33.95 35.14
C ALA A 525 -9.55 -33.94 36.22
N ILE A 526 -10.81 -34.21 35.85
CA ILE A 526 -11.93 -34.35 36.78
C ILE A 526 -11.76 -35.62 37.64
N GLN A 527 -11.37 -36.75 37.03
CA GLN A 527 -11.05 -38.00 37.75
C GLN A 527 -9.86 -37.84 38.72
N GLU A 528 -8.88 -37.00 38.36
CA GLU A 528 -7.76 -36.61 39.23
C GLU A 528 -8.14 -35.53 40.28
N GLY A 529 -9.42 -35.18 40.42
CA GLY A 529 -9.94 -34.27 41.44
C GLY A 529 -9.63 -32.78 41.20
N GLN A 530 -9.23 -32.38 39.99
CA GLN A 530 -8.72 -31.04 39.71
C GLN A 530 -9.83 -30.10 39.23
N LYS A 531 -10.02 -28.96 39.93
CA LYS A 531 -10.98 -27.93 39.54
C LYS A 531 -10.53 -27.19 38.27
N ILE A 532 -11.12 -27.55 37.12
CA ILE A 532 -10.84 -26.93 35.82
C ILE A 532 -11.43 -25.52 35.78
N VAL A 533 -10.58 -24.49 35.76
CA VAL A 533 -11.01 -23.10 35.59
C VAL A 533 -11.04 -22.73 34.11
N ARG A 534 -12.25 -22.52 33.55
CA ARG A 534 -12.45 -21.91 32.23
C ARG A 534 -12.29 -20.39 32.35
N GLY A 535 -11.44 -19.76 31.51
CA GLY A 535 -11.24 -18.29 31.49
C GLY A 535 -9.93 -17.81 32.11
N ARG A 536 -9.90 -16.61 32.70
CA ARG A 536 -8.77 -16.12 33.51
C ARG A 536 -8.94 -16.59 34.95
N LYS A 537 -7.85 -16.86 35.70
CA LYS A 537 -7.95 -17.25 37.13
C LYS A 537 -8.73 -16.25 38.00
N THR A 538 -8.76 -14.96 37.61
CA THR A 538 -9.46 -13.87 38.30
C THR A 538 -10.82 -13.50 37.69
N LYS A 539 -11.15 -14.02 36.51
CA LYS A 539 -12.45 -13.90 35.84
C LYS A 539 -12.75 -15.24 35.15
N PRO A 540 -13.26 -16.23 35.90
CA PRO A 540 -13.76 -17.46 35.28
C PRO A 540 -14.96 -17.13 34.39
N ILE A 541 -15.17 -17.94 33.35
CA ILE A 541 -16.43 -17.91 32.61
C ILE A 541 -17.48 -18.57 33.52
N HIS A 542 -18.53 -17.84 33.88
CA HIS A 542 -19.66 -18.40 34.61
C HIS A 542 -20.49 -19.28 33.68
N ASP A 543 -20.97 -20.43 34.18
CA ASP A 543 -21.74 -21.42 33.42
C ASP A 543 -23.21 -20.98 33.20
N ARG A 544 -23.42 -19.75 32.69
CA ARG A 544 -24.74 -19.20 32.30
C ARG A 544 -25.30 -19.81 31.00
N TRP A 545 -24.61 -20.82 30.45
CA TRP A 545 -24.89 -21.49 29.17
C TRP A 545 -24.89 -23.04 29.32
N LEU A 546 -25.17 -23.54 30.54
CA LEU A 546 -25.25 -24.96 30.89
C LEU A 546 -26.44 -25.24 31.84
N LYS A 547 -27.56 -24.59 31.57
CA LYS A 547 -28.91 -24.95 32.02
C LYS A 547 -29.81 -24.99 30.80
#